data_AF-A0A1V4RBI9-F1
#
_entry.id   AF-A0A1V4RBI9-F1
#
_cell.length_a   1.000
_cell.length_b   1.000
_cell.length_c   1.000
_cell.angle_alpha   90.00
_cell.angle_beta   90.00
_cell.angle_gamma   90.00
#
_symmetry.space_group_name_H-M   'P 1'
#
loop_
_entity.id
_entity.type
_entity.pdbx_description
1 polymer ?
#
loop_
_entity_poly.entity_id
_entity_poly.type
_entity_poly.pdbx_seq_one_letter_code
_entity_poly.pdbx_strand_id
1 'polypeptide(L)'
;MGRTLIQKIISKHGGGECAGGDVVWMDIDNRSARDFAGANVVGNLEKYGGDSPIADPEKTFFTFDCNVPANTIPYATNQHRI
;
A
#
# COMPACT_ATOMS: atom_id res chain seq x y z
N MET A 1 -7.76 30.37 -10.91
CA MET A 1 -6.74 29.63 -11.68
C MET A 1 -7.16 28.18 -11.83
N GLY A 2 -6.81 27.52 -12.93
CA GLY A 2 -7.11 26.10 -13.10
C GLY A 2 -6.20 25.21 -12.23
N ARG A 3 -6.70 24.05 -11.82
CA ARG A 3 -5.92 22.99 -11.14
C ARG A 3 -5.58 21.86 -12.09
N THR A 4 -4.42 21.24 -11.90
CA THR A 4 -4.03 20.02 -12.60
C THR A 4 -4.90 18.84 -12.19
N LEU A 5 -4.85 17.75 -12.95
CA LEU A 5 -5.58 16.53 -12.60
C LEU A 5 -5.11 15.93 -11.27
N ILE A 6 -3.79 15.92 -11.03
CA ILE A 6 -3.21 15.40 -9.79
C ILE A 6 -3.66 16.23 -8.59
N GLN A 7 -3.64 17.56 -8.68
CA GLN A 7 -4.17 18.43 -7.62
C GLN A 7 -5.64 18.13 -7.34
N LYS A 8 -6.46 17.93 -8.38
CA LYS A 8 -7.89 17.60 -8.20
C LYS A 8 -8.10 16.25 -7.51
N ILE A 9 -7.31 15.23 -7.86
CA ILE A 9 -7.38 13.91 -7.21
C ILE A 9 -6.96 14.05 -5.75
N ILE A 10 -5.77 14.59 -5.47
CA ILE A 10 -5.28 14.76 -4.10
C ILE A 10 -6.26 15.57 -3.23
N SER A 11 -6.76 16.70 -3.74
CA SER A 11 -7.78 17.51 -3.06
C SER A 11 -9.05 16.72 -2.75
N LYS A 12 -9.52 15.89 -3.69
CA LYS A 12 -10.73 15.09 -3.52
C LYS A 12 -10.58 14.01 -2.45
N HIS A 13 -9.37 13.51 -2.25
CA HIS A 13 -9.06 12.44 -1.30
C HIS A 13 -8.43 12.97 0.00
N GLY A 14 -8.86 14.15 0.47
CA GLY A 14 -8.49 14.67 1.79
C GLY A 14 -7.30 15.62 1.83
N GLY A 15 -6.54 15.77 0.73
CA GLY A 15 -5.36 16.64 0.65
C GLY A 15 -5.65 18.14 0.67
N GLY A 16 -6.92 18.56 0.70
CA GLY A 16 -7.33 19.97 0.70
C GLY A 16 -6.92 20.73 -0.55
N GLU A 17 -6.90 22.06 -0.48
CA GLU A 17 -6.37 22.91 -1.56
C GLU A 17 -4.84 22.79 -1.58
N CYS A 18 -4.28 22.08 -2.56
CA CYS A 18 -2.85 21.80 -2.63
C CYS A 18 -2.21 22.28 -3.95
N ALA A 19 -0.93 22.63 -3.87
CA ALA A 19 -0.07 23.04 -4.98
C ALA A 19 1.16 22.12 -5.10
N GLY A 20 1.89 22.25 -6.21
CA GLY A 20 3.16 21.52 -6.38
C GLY A 20 4.19 22.00 -5.36
N GLY A 21 4.73 21.08 -4.57
CA GLY A 21 5.67 21.37 -3.49
C GLY A 21 5.08 21.23 -2.08
N ASP A 22 3.75 21.17 -1.97
CA ASP A 22 3.08 20.98 -0.67
C ASP A 22 3.22 19.54 -0.17
N VAL A 23 3.30 19.39 1.16
CA VAL A 23 3.16 18.10 1.85
C VAL A 23 1.77 18.04 2.45
N VAL A 24 1.02 17.00 2.11
CA VAL A 24 -0.40 16.86 2.51
C VAL A 24 -0.66 15.50 3.14
N TRP A 25 -1.68 15.46 3.99
CA TRP A 25 -2.32 14.22 4.41
C TRP A 25 -3.47 13.90 3.47
N MET A 26 -3.57 12.67 3.00
CA MET A 26 -4.66 12.23 2.14
C MET A 26 -5.08 10.81 2.50
N ASP A 27 -6.33 10.49 2.22
CA ASP A 27 -6.88 9.16 2.34
C ASP A 27 -6.28 8.24 1.28
N ILE A 28 -6.08 6.97 1.66
CA ILE A 28 -5.62 5.92 0.76
C ILE A 28 -6.79 5.01 0.43
N ASP A 29 -7.24 5.05 -0.82
CA ASP A 29 -8.39 4.28 -1.28
C ASP A 29 -8.10 2.79 -1.42
N ASN A 30 -6.88 2.43 -1.84
CA ASN A 30 -6.48 1.03 -2.01
C ASN A 30 -5.01 0.86 -1.65
N ARG A 31 -4.69 -0.26 -1.01
CA ARG A 31 -3.34 -0.66 -0.59
C ARG A 31 -3.05 -2.00 -1.24
N SER A 32 -2.01 -2.08 -2.05
CA SER A 32 -1.60 -3.34 -2.68
C SER A 32 -0.13 -3.63 -2.42
N ALA A 33 0.18 -4.86 -2.02
CA ALA A 33 1.55 -5.36 -1.93
C ALA A 33 1.69 -6.68 -2.71
N ARG A 34 2.81 -6.85 -3.39
CA ARG A 34 3.06 -8.03 -4.24
C ARG A 34 3.96 -9.03 -3.53
N ASP A 35 3.91 -10.30 -3.92
CA ASP A 35 4.69 -11.41 -3.35
C ASP A 35 6.21 -11.16 -3.24
N PHE A 36 6.78 -10.29 -4.10
CA PHE A 36 8.18 -9.87 -4.01
C PHE A 36 8.54 -9.15 -2.70
N ALA A 37 7.63 -8.33 -2.15
CA ALA A 37 7.88 -7.51 -0.95
C ALA A 37 6.79 -7.62 0.13
N GLY A 38 5.70 -8.36 -0.13
CA GLY A 38 4.56 -8.44 0.75
C GLY A 38 4.91 -9.01 2.12
N ALA A 39 5.82 -9.98 2.19
CA ALA A 39 6.26 -10.56 3.46
C ALA A 39 6.92 -9.51 4.39
N ASN A 40 7.62 -8.52 3.81
CA ASN A 40 8.19 -7.41 4.58
C ASN A 40 7.10 -6.42 5.03
N VAL A 41 6.05 -6.22 4.22
CA VAL A 41 4.88 -5.43 4.62
C VAL A 41 4.20 -6.09 5.83
N VAL A 42 3.92 -7.39 5.75
CA VAL A 42 3.38 -8.18 6.88
C VAL A 42 4.29 -8.05 8.11
N GLY A 43 5.60 -8.24 7.96
CA GLY A 43 6.54 -8.11 9.08
C GLY A 43 6.55 -6.72 9.73
N ASN A 44 6.41 -5.65 8.94
CA ASN A 44 6.30 -4.29 9.48
C ASN A 44 4.95 -4.06 10.18
N LEU A 45 3.86 -4.59 9.64
CA LEU A 45 2.54 -4.49 10.26
C LEU A 45 2.47 -5.23 11.59
N GLU A 46 3.04 -6.43 11.69
CA GLU A 46 3.15 -7.18 12.94
C GLU A 46 4.01 -6.45 13.97
N LYS A 47 5.08 -5.78 13.54
CA LYS A 47 6.01 -5.08 14.42
C LYS A 47 5.51 -3.72 14.90
N TYR A 48 4.82 -2.97 14.05
CA TYR A 48 4.52 -1.56 14.26
C TYR A 48 3.02 -1.21 14.23
N GLY A 49 2.15 -2.13 13.80
CA GLY A 49 0.73 -1.87 13.59
C GLY A 49 -0.15 -1.90 14.85
N GLY A 50 0.38 -2.36 15.98
CA GLY A 50 -0.37 -2.44 17.25
C GLY A 50 -1.60 -3.36 17.14
N ASP A 51 -2.70 -2.97 17.81
CA ASP A 51 -3.92 -3.79 17.88
C ASP A 51 -4.78 -3.73 16.60
N SER A 52 -4.52 -2.77 15.71
CA SER A 52 -5.27 -2.58 14.47
C SER A 52 -4.32 -2.34 13.29
N PRO A 53 -3.50 -3.34 12.91
CA PRO A 53 -2.48 -3.19 11.88
C PRO A 53 -3.07 -2.92 10.49
N ILE A 54 -4.29 -3.39 10.23
CA ILE A 54 -4.99 -3.19 8.95
C ILE A 54 -6.13 -2.20 9.15
N ALA A 55 -6.06 -1.06 8.46
CA ALA A 55 -7.11 -0.04 8.55
C ALA A 55 -8.43 -0.49 7.91
N ASP A 56 -8.36 -1.13 6.74
CA ASP A 56 -9.53 -1.63 6.01
C ASP A 56 -9.15 -2.86 5.16
N PRO A 57 -9.60 -4.07 5.53
CA PRO A 57 -9.35 -5.29 4.77
C PRO A 57 -9.99 -5.31 3.38
N GLU A 58 -11.12 -4.62 3.16
CA GLU A 58 -11.78 -4.57 1.85
C GLU A 58 -11.02 -3.71 0.83
N LYS A 59 -10.04 -2.93 1.30
CA LYS A 59 -9.17 -2.05 0.51
C LYS A 59 -7.71 -2.46 0.56
N THR A 60 -7.39 -3.63 1.11
CA THR A 60 -6.02 -4.11 1.29
C THR A 60 -5.83 -5.45 0.60
N PHE A 61 -4.95 -5.47 -0.39
CA PHE A 61 -4.81 -6.60 -1.32
C PHE A 61 -3.36 -7.08 -1.39
N PHE A 62 -3.19 -8.40 -1.45
CA PHE A 62 -1.91 -9.02 -1.77
C PHE A 62 -2.03 -9.82 -3.07
N THR A 63 -1.01 -9.72 -3.93
CA THR A 63 -0.99 -10.41 -5.22
C THR A 63 0.21 -11.35 -5.36
N PHE A 64 -0.02 -12.45 -6.07
CA PHE A 64 0.98 -13.44 -6.41
C PHE A 64 1.19 -13.41 -7.93
N ASP A 65 2.11 -12.55 -8.39
CA ASP A 65 2.36 -12.33 -9.82
C ASP A 65 3.85 -12.29 -10.18
N CYS A 66 4.76 -12.09 -9.21
CA CYS A 66 6.18 -11.93 -9.54
C CYS A 66 6.94 -13.26 -9.59
N ASN A 67 6.64 -14.23 -8.71
CA ASN A 67 7.38 -15.50 -8.62
C ASN A 67 6.45 -16.71 -8.44
N VAL A 68 5.55 -16.97 -9.39
CA VAL A 68 4.60 -18.09 -9.31
C VAL A 68 4.90 -19.13 -10.41
N PRO A 69 5.21 -20.40 -10.06
CA PRO A 69 5.43 -20.91 -8.70
C PRO A 69 6.74 -20.37 -8.11
N ALA A 70 6.89 -20.45 -6.77
CA ALA A 70 8.12 -20.06 -6.11
C ALA A 70 9.34 -20.79 -6.70
N ASN A 71 10.32 -20.03 -7.17
CA ASN A 71 11.52 -20.55 -7.83
C ASN A 71 12.71 -20.74 -6.86
N THR A 72 12.59 -20.29 -5.61
CA THR A 72 13.58 -20.48 -4.55
C THR A 72 12.89 -20.69 -3.19
N ILE A 73 13.61 -21.31 -2.24
CA ILE A 73 13.11 -21.49 -0.87
C ILE A 73 12.75 -20.15 -0.21
N PRO A 74 13.56 -19.07 -0.30
CA PRO A 74 13.16 -17.76 0.23
C PRO A 74 11.83 -17.23 -0.33
N TYR A 75 11.58 -17.36 -1.64
CA TYR A 75 10.30 -16.94 -2.20
C TYR A 75 9.15 -17.83 -1.71
N ALA A 76 9.36 -19.13 -1.59
CA ALA A 76 8.36 -20.03 -1.03
C ALA A 76 8.01 -19.63 0.42
N THR A 77 9.02 -19.30 1.24
CA THR A 77 8.80 -18.82 2.62
C THR A 77 8.07 -17.48 2.64
N ASN A 78 8.46 -16.53 1.78
CA ASN A 78 7.79 -15.23 1.70
C ASN A 78 6.32 -15.36 1.29
N GLN A 79 6.03 -16.21 0.30
CA GLN A 79 4.68 -16.45 -0.18
C GLN A 79 3.79 -17.16 0.85
N HIS A 80 4.35 -18.01 1.73
CA HIS A 80 3.59 -18.59 2.84
C HIS A 80 3.25 -17.59 3.95
N ARG A 81 3.97 -16.47 4.04
CA ARG A 81 3.78 -15.46 5.08
C ARG A 81 2.74 -14.40 4.69
N ILE A 82 2.49 -14.25 3.39
CA ILE A 82 1.54 -13.31 2.80
C ILE A 82 0.17 -13.98 2.71
#